data_AF-A0A534M4C0-F1
#
_entry.id   AF-A0A534M4C0-F1
#
_cell.length_a   1.000
_cell.length_b   1.000
_cell.length_c   1.000
_cell.angle_alpha   90.00
_cell.angle_beta   90.00
_cell.angle_gamma   90.00
#
_symmetry.space_group_name_H-M   'P 1'
#
loop_
_entity.id
_entity.type
_entity.pdbx_description
1 polymer ?
#
loop_
_entity_poly.entity_id
_entity_poly.type
_entity_poly.pdbx_seq_one_letter_code
_entity_poly.pdbx_strand_id
1 'polypeptide(L)'
;DAAVVRPLVDSWRALAISTASTPHITSLDPFLGGATAVDEVCRNLVAVGARPHSLTNCLNFGNPEKPDRLWAFREAVRGLGTTAKALGLAIPSGNVSFYNESPLGPCPPTPVVLGVGIVEDLRACVTT
;
A
#
# COMPACT_ATOMS: atom_id res chain seq x y z
N ASP A 1 -10.90 -2.77 -4.00
CA ASP A 1 -11.11 -4.23 -4.12
C ASP A 1 -9.87 -4.92 -4.65
N ALA A 2 -9.89 -6.15 -5.15
CA ALA A 2 -8.64 -6.84 -5.47
C ALA A 2 -8.76 -7.67 -6.74
N ALA A 3 -7.65 -7.81 -7.47
CA ALA A 3 -7.52 -8.83 -8.50
C ALA A 3 -7.35 -10.19 -7.81
N VAL A 4 -8.14 -11.19 -8.19
CA VAL A 4 -8.03 -12.55 -7.65
C VAL A 4 -7.52 -13.49 -8.72
N VAL A 5 -6.35 -14.09 -8.48
CA VAL A 5 -5.64 -14.95 -9.43
C VAL A 5 -5.58 -16.36 -8.88
N ARG A 6 -5.99 -17.33 -9.71
CA ARG A 6 -5.87 -18.76 -9.43
C ARG A 6 -4.56 -19.28 -10.01
N PRO A 7 -3.52 -19.53 -9.19
CA PRO A 7 -2.21 -19.91 -9.70
C PRO A 7 -2.12 -21.37 -10.14
N LEU A 8 -3.02 -22.24 -9.65
CA LEU A 8 -3.00 -23.68 -9.89
C LEU A 8 -4.33 -24.16 -10.47
N VAL A 9 -4.27 -24.99 -11.52
CA VAL A 9 -5.44 -25.50 -12.24
C VAL A 9 -6.26 -26.53 -11.45
N ASP A 10 -5.65 -27.16 -10.46
CA ASP A 10 -6.18 -28.26 -9.64
C ASP A 10 -6.53 -27.84 -8.20
N SER A 11 -6.29 -26.57 -7.83
CA SER A 11 -6.64 -26.01 -6.52
C SER A 11 -7.62 -24.87 -6.65
N TRP A 12 -8.55 -24.73 -5.70
CA TRP A 12 -9.42 -23.55 -5.59
C TRP A 12 -8.81 -22.44 -4.73
N ARG A 13 -7.63 -22.64 -4.12
CA ARG A 13 -6.92 -21.56 -3.43
C ARG A 13 -6.45 -20.52 -4.45
N ALA A 14 -6.55 -19.25 -4.08
CA ALA A 14 -6.19 -18.14 -4.93
C ALA A 14 -5.42 -17.06 -4.17
N LEU A 15 -4.80 -16.15 -4.93
CA LEU A 15 -4.14 -14.96 -4.43
C LEU A 15 -4.98 -13.74 -4.75
N ALA A 16 -5.28 -12.92 -3.76
CA ALA A 16 -5.85 -11.59 -3.96
C ALA A 16 -4.72 -10.56 -3.95
N ILE A 17 -4.75 -9.61 -4.88
CA ILE A 17 -3.75 -8.56 -5.02
C ILE A 17 -4.47 -7.22 -5.09
N SER A 18 -4.07 -6.27 -4.26
CA SER A 18 -4.63 -4.92 -4.27
C SER A 18 -3.53 -3.88 -4.13
N THR A 19 -3.79 -2.69 -4.67
CA THR A 19 -2.92 -1.52 -4.53
C THR A 19 -3.74 -0.33 -4.04
N ALA A 20 -3.11 0.54 -3.26
CA ALA A 20 -3.68 1.81 -2.87
C ALA A 20 -2.61 2.89 -2.79
N SER A 21 -3.04 4.14 -2.96
CA SER A 21 -2.20 5.32 -2.83
C SER A 21 -3.07 6.51 -2.45
N THR A 22 -2.62 7.30 -1.49
CA THR A 22 -3.42 8.38 -0.89
C THR A 22 -2.69 9.73 -0.95
N PRO A 23 -2.27 10.21 -2.15
CA PRO A 23 -1.41 11.39 -2.26
C PRO A 23 -2.05 12.68 -1.75
N HIS A 24 -3.38 12.81 -1.87
CA HIS A 24 -4.11 13.96 -1.33
C HIS A 24 -4.08 13.97 0.21
N ILE A 25 -4.36 12.83 0.85
CA ILE A 25 -4.28 12.71 2.32
C ILE A 25 -2.84 12.94 2.76
N THR A 26 -1.87 12.33 2.07
CA THR A 26 -0.45 12.44 2.40
C THR A 26 0.06 13.87 2.27
N SER A 27 -0.50 14.68 1.36
CA SER A 27 -0.15 16.10 1.22
C SER A 27 -0.65 16.96 2.39
N LEU A 28 -1.73 16.55 3.05
CA LEU A 28 -2.32 17.25 4.21
C LEU A 28 -1.73 16.76 5.53
N ASP A 29 -1.61 15.43 5.67
CA ASP A 29 -1.02 14.75 6.81
C ASP A 29 -0.30 13.49 6.30
N PRO A 30 1.04 13.51 6.20
CA PRO A 30 1.77 12.39 5.65
C PRO A 30 1.67 11.13 6.50
N PHE A 31 1.56 11.25 7.83
CA PHE A 31 1.37 10.08 8.71
C PHE A 31 0.05 9.39 8.41
N LEU A 32 -1.05 10.15 8.36
CA LEU A 32 -2.35 9.60 7.97
C LEU A 32 -2.35 9.11 6.53
N GLY A 33 -1.61 9.75 5.63
CA GLY A 33 -1.40 9.29 4.26
C GLY A 33 -0.84 7.86 4.22
N GLY A 34 0.31 7.63 4.85
CA GLY A 34 0.91 6.30 4.93
C GLY A 34 0.01 5.28 5.64
N ALA A 35 -0.67 5.67 6.72
CA ALA A 35 -1.57 4.79 7.46
C ALA A 35 -2.79 4.35 6.63
N THR A 36 -3.44 5.30 5.98
CA THR A 36 -4.65 5.05 5.16
C THR A 36 -4.34 4.21 3.92
N ALA A 37 -3.16 4.33 3.32
CA ALA A 37 -2.75 3.48 2.20
C ALA A 37 -2.68 1.99 2.61
N VAL A 38 -2.18 1.68 3.82
CA VAL A 38 -2.18 0.31 4.36
C VAL A 38 -3.60 -0.16 4.64
N ASP A 39 -4.39 0.67 5.32
CA ASP A 39 -5.79 0.37 5.63
C ASP A 39 -6.61 0.05 4.38
N GLU A 40 -6.50 0.88 3.33
CA GLU A 40 -7.24 0.69 2.09
C GLU A 40 -6.87 -0.61 1.38
N VAL A 41 -5.58 -0.93 1.27
CA VAL A 41 -5.14 -2.22 0.71
C VAL A 41 -5.72 -3.39 1.50
N CYS A 42 -5.72 -3.30 2.83
CA CYS A 42 -6.26 -4.38 3.67
C CYS A 42 -7.77 -4.53 3.51
N ARG A 43 -8.53 -3.42 3.54
CA ARG A 43 -9.98 -3.43 3.30
C ARG A 43 -10.31 -4.02 1.93
N ASN A 44 -9.56 -3.63 0.90
CA ASN A 44 -9.73 -4.13 -0.45
C ASN A 44 -9.52 -5.65 -0.57
N LEU A 45 -8.52 -6.20 0.13
CA LEU A 45 -8.28 -7.65 0.18
C LEU A 45 -9.39 -8.38 0.93
N VAL A 46 -9.80 -7.85 2.08
CA VAL A 46 -10.87 -8.44 2.89
C VAL A 46 -12.21 -8.40 2.16
N ALA A 47 -12.47 -7.36 1.37
CA ALA A 47 -13.71 -7.21 0.59
C ALA A 47 -13.96 -8.36 -0.40
N VAL A 48 -12.91 -9.00 -0.92
CA VAL A 48 -13.02 -10.17 -1.81
C VAL A 48 -12.96 -11.51 -1.06
N GLY A 49 -12.97 -11.48 0.28
CA GLY A 49 -12.86 -12.67 1.12
C GLY A 49 -11.42 -13.17 1.34
N ALA A 50 -10.41 -12.38 0.99
CA ALA A 50 -9.02 -12.74 1.23
C ALA A 50 -8.57 -12.38 2.64
N ARG A 51 -7.71 -13.22 3.22
CA ARG A 51 -6.96 -12.88 4.43
C ARG A 51 -5.66 -12.15 4.04
N PRO A 52 -5.45 -10.88 4.43
CA PRO A 52 -4.19 -10.19 4.18
C PRO A 52 -2.99 -10.99 4.72
N HIS A 53 -1.91 -11.05 3.93
CA HIS A 53 -0.72 -11.83 4.27
C HIS A 53 0.54 -10.96 4.37
N SER A 54 0.83 -10.18 3.33
CA SER A 54 2.05 -9.38 3.24
C SER A 54 1.86 -8.18 2.33
N LEU A 55 2.67 -7.16 2.55
CA LEU A 55 2.63 -5.89 1.83
C LEU A 55 3.97 -5.61 1.15
N THR A 56 3.97 -4.75 0.14
CA THR A 56 5.15 -4.09 -0.41
C THR A 56 4.80 -2.64 -0.70
N ASN A 57 5.81 -1.81 -0.95
CA ASN A 57 5.60 -0.39 -1.18
C ASN A 57 6.43 0.14 -2.34
N CYS A 58 5.96 1.23 -2.92
CA CYS A 58 6.71 2.07 -3.83
C CYS A 58 6.51 3.53 -3.40
N LEU A 59 7.54 4.09 -2.76
CA LEU A 59 7.49 5.41 -2.14
C LEU A 59 8.04 6.44 -3.11
N ASN A 60 7.20 7.40 -3.53
CA ASN A 60 7.59 8.42 -4.49
C ASN A 60 7.50 9.80 -3.83
N PHE A 61 8.66 10.43 -3.62
CA PHE A 61 8.79 11.69 -2.90
C PHE A 61 9.75 12.64 -3.63
N GLY A 62 9.70 13.91 -3.23
CA GLY A 62 10.54 14.98 -3.76
C GLY A 62 12.01 14.88 -3.35
N ASN A 63 12.74 15.98 -3.42
CA ASN A 63 14.16 16.05 -3.07
C ASN A 63 14.35 15.91 -1.55
N PRO A 64 14.98 14.83 -1.04
CA PRO A 64 15.12 14.57 0.38
C PRO A 64 16.12 15.49 1.08
N GLU A 65 16.89 16.29 0.35
CA GLU A 65 17.78 17.30 0.94
C GLU A 65 16.99 18.50 1.50
N LYS A 66 15.73 18.67 1.07
CA LYS A 66 14.82 19.69 1.59
C LYS A 66 14.09 19.17 2.84
N PRO A 67 14.18 19.86 4.00
CA PRO A 67 13.64 19.35 5.27
C PRO A 67 12.14 19.01 5.26
N ASP A 68 11.34 19.79 4.55
CA ASP A 68 9.89 19.59 4.41
C ASP A 68 9.55 18.30 3.62
N ARG A 69 10.32 18.00 2.57
CA ARG A 69 10.15 16.80 1.75
C ARG A 69 10.58 15.55 2.50
N LEU A 70 11.70 15.62 3.21
CA LEU A 70 12.17 14.51 4.04
C LEU A 70 11.24 14.25 5.23
N TRP A 71 10.68 15.30 5.83
CA TRP A 71 9.66 15.17 6.87
C TRP A 71 8.43 14.43 6.36
N ALA A 72 7.91 14.79 5.18
CA ALA A 72 6.76 14.11 4.60
C ALA A 72 7.04 12.63 4.34
N PHE A 73 8.21 12.29 3.80
CA PHE A 73 8.65 10.90 3.62
C PHE A 73 8.71 10.15 4.96
N ARG A 74 9.38 10.73 5.97
CA ARG A 74 9.51 10.13 7.30
C ARG A 74 8.15 9.84 7.92
N GLU A 75 7.24 10.80 7.90
CA GLU A 75 5.92 10.66 8.50
C GLU A 75 5.07 9.63 7.75
N ALA A 76 5.11 9.59 6.42
CA ALA A 76 4.46 8.54 5.64
C ALA A 76 4.98 7.15 5.97
N VAL A 77 6.30 6.96 6.05
CA VAL A 77 6.91 5.68 6.45
C VAL A 77 6.51 5.29 7.88
N ARG A 78 6.41 6.26 8.80
CA ARG A 78 5.90 6.01 10.17
C ARG A 78 4.44 5.56 10.15
N GLY A 79 3.58 6.17 9.35
CA GLY A 79 2.17 5.77 9.19
C GLY A 79 2.02 4.36 8.64
N LEU A 80 2.77 4.05 7.58
CA LEU A 80 2.89 2.72 6.98
C LEU A 80 3.27 1.67 8.02
N GLY A 81 4.40 1.87 8.70
CA GLY A 81 4.94 0.93 9.67
C GLY A 81 4.06 0.76 10.90
N THR A 82 3.44 1.84 11.39
CA THR A 82 2.53 1.79 12.55
C THR A 82 1.30 0.95 12.25
N THR A 83 0.69 1.17 11.09
CA THR A 83 -0.54 0.48 10.69
C THR A 83 -0.27 -0.97 10.33
N ALA A 84 0.79 -1.25 9.56
CA ALA A 84 1.19 -2.62 9.25
C ALA A 84 1.51 -3.43 10.52
N LYS A 85 2.22 -2.83 11.48
CA LYS A 85 2.52 -3.46 12.78
C LYS A 85 1.24 -3.75 13.58
N ALA A 86 0.31 -2.80 13.62
CA ALA A 86 -0.97 -3.00 14.32
C ALA A 86 -1.81 -4.14 13.72
N LEU A 87 -1.73 -4.34 12.40
CA LEU A 87 -2.41 -5.41 11.68
C LEU A 87 -1.63 -6.73 11.63
N GLY A 88 -0.41 -6.78 12.20
CA GLY A 88 0.43 -7.98 12.15
C GLY A 88 0.93 -8.33 10.74
N LEU A 89 1.07 -7.34 9.85
CA LEU A 89 1.48 -7.53 8.47
C LEU A 89 2.95 -7.16 8.25
N ALA A 90 3.68 -8.03 7.56
CA ALA A 90 5.05 -7.79 7.17
C ALA A 90 5.13 -7.00 5.85
N ILE A 91 6.14 -6.13 5.75
CA ILE A 91 6.53 -5.44 4.52
C ILE A 91 7.92 -5.95 4.11
N PRO A 92 8.04 -7.16 3.51
CA PRO A 92 9.33 -7.78 3.20
C PRO A 92 10.10 -7.11 2.05
N SER A 93 9.46 -6.25 1.26
CA SER A 93 10.08 -5.58 0.11
C SER A 93 9.55 -4.17 -0.08
N GLY A 94 10.23 -3.40 -0.93
CA GLY A 94 9.76 -2.10 -1.38
C GLY A 94 10.74 -1.39 -2.30
N ASN A 95 10.36 -0.19 -2.72
CA ASN A 95 11.18 0.72 -3.52
C ASN A 95 11.04 2.14 -2.99
N VAL A 96 12.10 2.93 -3.10
CA VAL A 96 12.08 4.37 -2.79
C VAL A 96 12.61 5.15 -3.98
N SER A 97 11.78 6.05 -4.49
CA SER A 97 12.10 7.01 -5.54
C SER A 97 12.08 8.42 -4.97
N PHE A 98 13.24 9.06 -4.99
CA PHE A 98 13.45 10.44 -4.55
C PHE A 98 13.72 11.36 -5.74
N TYR A 99 13.78 12.66 -5.47
CA TYR A 99 14.06 13.69 -6.47
C TYR A 99 12.99 13.79 -7.57
N ASN A 100 11.75 13.36 -7.27
CA ASN A 100 10.60 13.54 -8.14
C ASN A 100 10.11 15.00 -8.07
N GLU A 101 10.94 15.93 -8.52
CA GLU A 101 10.62 17.36 -8.59
C GLU A 101 11.08 17.96 -9.91
N SER A 102 10.41 19.04 -10.31
CA SER A 102 10.77 19.87 -11.45
C SER A 102 10.86 21.33 -11.00
N PRO A 103 11.25 22.28 -11.87
CA PRO A 103 11.15 23.71 -11.57
C PRO A 103 9.73 24.18 -11.18
N LEU A 104 8.69 23.44 -11.57
CA LEU A 104 7.30 23.71 -11.18
C LEU A 104 6.96 23.21 -9.77
N GLY A 105 7.84 22.43 -9.15
CA GLY A 105 7.67 21.86 -7.83
C GLY A 105 7.75 20.32 -7.79
N PRO A 106 7.57 19.74 -6.58
CA PRO A 106 7.57 18.30 -6.37
C PRO A 106 6.29 17.64 -6.89
N CYS A 107 6.38 16.34 -7.22
CA CYS A 107 5.19 15.51 -7.27
C CYS A 107 4.50 15.48 -5.90
N PRO A 108 3.18 15.23 -5.84
CA PRO A 108 2.53 14.92 -4.58
C PRO A 108 3.26 13.77 -3.86
N PRO A 109 3.42 13.82 -2.52
CA PRO A 109 3.98 12.71 -1.77
C PRO A 109 3.08 11.48 -1.96
N THR A 110 3.61 10.43 -2.59
CA THR A 110 2.81 9.33 -3.12
C THR A 110 3.33 7.99 -2.59
N PRO A 111 2.90 7.60 -1.37
CA PRO A 111 3.15 6.26 -0.86
C PRO A 111 2.19 5.29 -1.54
N VAL A 112 2.70 4.47 -2.45
CA VAL A 112 1.93 3.36 -3.02
C VAL A 112 2.17 2.12 -2.16
N VAL A 113 1.09 1.47 -1.75
CA VAL A 113 1.13 0.16 -1.08
C VAL A 113 0.52 -0.87 -2.01
N LEU A 114 1.16 -2.02 -2.12
CA LEU A 114 0.58 -3.22 -2.69
C LEU A 114 0.45 -4.26 -1.59
N GLY A 115 -0.68 -4.97 -1.55
CA GLY A 115 -0.88 -6.08 -0.64
C GLY A 115 -1.25 -7.34 -1.38
N VAL A 116 -0.84 -8.46 -0.79
CA VAL A 116 -1.25 -9.81 -1.19
C VAL A 116 -2.04 -10.44 -0.06
N GLY A 117 -3.16 -11.05 -0.40
CA GLY A 117 -4.00 -11.84 0.49
C GLY A 117 -4.19 -13.26 -0.02
N ILE A 118 -4.50 -14.18 0.89
CA ILE A 118 -4.81 -15.58 0.57
C ILE A 118 -6.33 -15.75 0.54
N VAL A 119 -6.85 -16.30 -0.54
CA VAL A 119 -8.22 -16.77 -0.66
C VAL A 119 -8.20 -18.29 -0.53
N GLU A 120 -8.91 -18.82 0.47
CA GLU A 120 -8.92 -20.27 0.72
C GLU A 120 -9.77 -21.03 -0.31
N ASP A 121 -10.85 -20.42 -0.81
CA ASP A 121 -11.68 -20.99 -1.88
C ASP A 121 -12.19 -19.88 -2.80
N LEU A 122 -11.68 -19.86 -4.03
CA LEU A 122 -12.05 -18.90 -5.08
C LEU A 122 -13.56 -18.86 -5.33
N ARG A 123 -14.27 -19.98 -5.16
CA ARG A 123 -15.72 -20.05 -5.40
C ARG A 123 -16.53 -19.29 -4.35
N ALA A 124 -15.91 -19.01 -3.20
CA ALA A 124 -16.49 -18.22 -2.12
C ALA A 124 -16.06 -16.74 -2.16
N CYS A 125 -15.30 -16.32 -3.18
CA CYS A 125 -14.97 -14.90 -3.35
C CYS A 125 -16.23 -14.07 -3.51
N VAL A 126 -16.25 -12.93 -2.83
CA VAL A 126 -17.32 -11.94 -2.94
C VAL A 126 -16.99 -10.98 -4.06
N THR A 127 -17.91 -10.85 -5.01
CA THR A 127 -17.94 -9.79 -6.02
C THR A 127 -19.35 -9.19 -6.04
N THR A 128 -19.53 -8.05 -6.71
CA THR A 128 -20.87 -7.56 -7.07
C THR A 128 -21.63 -8.56 -7.95
#